data_AF-A0A2D3WIJ8-F1
#
_entry.id   AF-A0A2D3WIJ8-F1
#
_cell.length_a   1.000
_cell.length_b   1.000
_cell.length_c   1.000
_cell.angle_alpha   90.00
_cell.angle_beta   90.00
_cell.angle_gamma   90.00
#
_symmetry.space_group_name_H-M   'P 1'
#
loop_
_entity.id
_entity.type
_entity.pdbx_description
1 polymer ?
#
loop_
_entity_poly.entity_id
_entity_poly.type
_entity_poly.pdbx_seq_one_letter_code
_entity_poly.pdbx_strand_id
1 'polypeptide(L)'
;MKTKEIASLLGVPPSTLHDWKKNPEKKNLAAILTAMPKEIALQFIKDATKKQAPKMLLATVNCSIGNTKKHLKASDLKKLLLEQKPETPIEKYALDVIKTEATYEEIMSFATYYRIPKKSLSKILNSIEVEHSVRGELVEP
;
A
#
# COMPACT_ATOMS: atom_id res chain seq x y z
N MET A 1 -20.69 7.00 21.10
CA MET A 1 -21.10 6.71 19.70
C MET A 1 -21.89 5.40 19.64
N LYS A 2 -22.85 5.21 18.71
CA LYS A 2 -23.66 3.96 18.68
C LYS A 2 -22.85 2.79 18.11
N THR A 3 -22.99 1.59 18.68
CA THR A 3 -22.26 0.36 18.26
C THR A 3 -22.38 0.08 16.76
N LYS A 4 -23.57 0.30 16.16
CA LYS A 4 -23.79 0.09 14.72
C LYS A 4 -22.96 1.04 13.85
N GLU A 5 -22.79 2.30 14.27
CA GLU A 5 -21.98 3.28 13.54
C GLU A 5 -20.49 2.91 13.60
N ILE A 6 -20.00 2.49 14.77
CA ILE A 6 -18.61 2.05 14.95
C ILE A 6 -18.31 0.82 14.07
N ALA A 7 -19.22 -0.17 14.05
CA ALA A 7 -19.07 -1.37 13.21
C ALA A 7 -18.98 -1.00 11.73
N SER A 8 -19.87 -0.10 11.27
CA SER A 8 -19.86 0.37 9.89
C SER A 8 -18.56 1.10 9.52
N LEU A 9 -17.98 1.89 10.43
CA LEU A 9 -16.73 2.62 10.17
C LEU A 9 -15.49 1.71 10.17
N LEU A 10 -15.48 0.69 11.03
CA LEU A 10 -14.41 -0.31 11.08
C LEU A 10 -14.54 -1.37 9.99
N GLY A 11 -15.65 -1.40 9.24
CA GLY A 11 -15.92 -2.41 8.22
C GLY A 11 -16.16 -3.80 8.79
N VAL A 12 -16.65 -3.90 10.03
CA VAL A 12 -16.91 -5.17 10.72
C VAL A 12 -18.39 -5.37 11.01
N PRO A 13 -18.88 -6.62 11.09
CA PRO A 13 -20.24 -6.90 11.53
C PRO A 13 -20.54 -6.34 12.94
N PRO A 14 -21.78 -5.88 13.23
CA PRO A 14 -22.16 -5.44 14.57
C PRO A 14 -22.00 -6.51 15.66
N SER A 15 -22.12 -7.79 15.29
CA SER A 15 -21.86 -8.94 16.19
C SER A 15 -20.41 -8.96 16.66
N THR A 16 -19.45 -8.61 15.81
CA THR A 16 -18.02 -8.57 16.15
C THR A 16 -17.72 -7.62 17.30
N LEU A 17 -18.38 -6.44 17.34
CA LEU A 17 -18.25 -5.51 18.48
C LEU A 17 -18.87 -6.06 19.76
N HIS A 18 -19.97 -6.81 19.63
CA HIS A 18 -20.60 -7.46 20.78
C HIS A 18 -19.69 -8.58 21.34
N ASP A 19 -19.01 -9.32 20.47
CA ASP A 19 -18.05 -10.34 20.87
C ASP A 19 -16.81 -9.71 21.53
N TRP A 20 -16.37 -8.55 21.06
CA TRP A 20 -15.29 -7.79 21.72
C TRP A 20 -15.67 -7.35 23.13
N LYS A 21 -16.93 -6.99 23.38
CA LYS A 21 -17.39 -6.65 24.73
C LYS A 21 -17.37 -7.83 25.69
N LYS A 22 -17.45 -9.07 25.18
CA LYS A 22 -17.38 -10.31 25.95
C LYS A 22 -15.95 -10.80 26.16
N ASN A 23 -15.02 -10.45 25.28
CA ASN A 23 -13.62 -10.83 25.38
C ASN A 23 -12.86 -9.82 26.28
N PRO A 24 -12.30 -10.22 27.43
CA PRO A 24 -11.64 -9.31 28.37
C PRO A 24 -10.49 -8.50 27.76
N GLU A 25 -9.74 -9.06 26.81
CA GLU A 25 -8.62 -8.36 26.14
C GLU A 25 -9.12 -7.29 25.15
N LYS A 26 -10.25 -7.53 24.49
CA LYS A 26 -10.79 -6.65 23.42
C LYS A 26 -11.93 -5.74 23.91
N LYS A 27 -12.45 -6.00 25.11
CA LYS A 27 -13.50 -5.22 25.78
C LYS A 27 -13.10 -3.77 25.97
N ASN A 28 -11.81 -3.54 26.23
CA ASN A 28 -11.26 -2.21 26.44
C ASN A 28 -11.41 -1.34 25.17
N LEU A 29 -11.09 -1.88 23.99
CA LEU A 29 -11.19 -1.10 22.74
C LEU A 29 -12.65 -0.73 22.42
N ALA A 30 -13.58 -1.68 22.54
CA ALA A 30 -14.99 -1.41 22.31
C ALA A 30 -15.56 -0.42 23.35
N ALA A 31 -15.16 -0.54 24.62
CA ALA A 31 -15.57 0.39 25.67
C ALA A 31 -15.02 1.80 25.44
N ILE A 32 -13.73 1.93 25.11
CA ILE A 32 -13.06 3.21 24.82
C ILE A 32 -13.74 3.92 23.65
N LEU A 33 -13.96 3.23 22.52
CA LEU A 33 -14.60 3.80 21.33
C LEU A 33 -16.05 4.23 21.58
N THR A 34 -16.73 3.58 22.53
CA THR A 34 -18.12 3.93 22.88
C THR A 34 -18.17 5.13 23.84
N ALA A 35 -17.22 5.22 24.77
CA ALA A 35 -17.15 6.23 25.83
C ALA A 35 -16.54 7.57 25.40
N MET A 36 -15.72 7.59 24.36
CA MET A 36 -15.10 8.81 23.84
C MET A 36 -16.09 9.69 23.04
N PRO A 37 -15.86 11.02 22.97
CA PRO A 37 -16.62 11.92 22.10
C PRO A 37 -16.60 11.45 20.64
N LYS A 38 -17.71 11.63 19.93
CA LYS A 38 -17.90 11.09 18.58
C LYS A 38 -16.82 11.58 17.62
N GLU A 39 -16.45 12.85 17.72
CA GLU A 39 -15.48 13.53 16.89
C GLU A 39 -14.08 12.93 17.07
N ILE A 40 -13.70 12.65 18.32
CA ILE A 40 -12.41 12.02 18.65
C ILE A 40 -12.41 10.57 18.19
N ALA A 41 -13.52 9.82 18.37
CA ALA A 41 -13.64 8.44 17.91
C ALA A 41 -13.47 8.34 16.38
N LEU A 42 -14.14 9.25 15.66
CA LEU A 42 -14.05 9.35 14.22
C LEU A 42 -12.63 9.66 13.75
N GLN A 43 -11.94 10.58 14.42
CA GLN A 43 -10.56 10.92 14.07
C GLN A 43 -9.62 9.73 14.31
N PHE A 44 -9.74 9.06 15.47
CA PHE A 44 -8.94 7.89 15.80
C PHE A 44 -9.16 6.73 14.81
N ILE A 45 -10.42 6.42 14.48
CA ILE A 45 -10.75 5.38 13.51
C ILE A 45 -10.20 5.77 12.13
N LYS A 46 -10.37 7.03 11.70
CA LYS A 46 -9.82 7.51 10.42
C LYS A 46 -8.30 7.38 10.37
N ASP A 47 -7.60 7.74 11.43
CA ASP A 47 -6.13 7.67 11.47
C ASP A 47 -5.64 6.21 11.53
N ALA A 48 -6.31 5.35 12.30
CA ALA A 48 -5.99 3.92 12.38
C ALA A 48 -6.29 3.17 11.07
N THR A 49 -7.32 3.59 10.34
CA THR A 49 -7.70 3.02 9.03
C THR A 49 -7.03 3.72 7.85
N LYS A 50 -6.29 4.81 8.10
CA LYS A 50 -5.54 5.51 7.07
C LYS A 50 -4.45 4.58 6.57
N LYS A 51 -4.67 4.00 5.40
CA LYS A 51 -3.62 3.27 4.69
C LYS A 51 -2.44 4.23 4.53
N GLN A 52 -1.29 3.86 5.09
CA GLN A 52 -0.07 4.61 4.85
C GLN A 52 0.32 4.42 3.39
N ALA A 53 0.71 5.50 2.72
CA ALA A 53 1.21 5.40 1.37
C ALA A 53 2.47 4.52 1.38
N PRO A 54 2.53 3.46 0.56
CA PRO A 54 3.73 2.65 0.43
C PRO A 54 4.84 3.52 -0.15
N LYS A 55 5.89 3.74 0.65
CA LYS A 55 7.01 4.63 0.30
C LYS A 55 8.16 3.88 -0.34
N MET A 56 8.24 2.56 -0.16
CA MET A 56 9.40 1.76 -0.52
C MET A 56 9.72 1.83 -2.01
N LEU A 57 8.76 1.55 -2.91
CA LEU A 57 8.99 1.66 -4.36
C LEU A 57 9.48 3.05 -4.80
N LEU A 58 8.89 4.11 -4.24
CA LEU A 58 9.30 5.49 -4.53
C LEU A 58 10.71 5.79 -3.99
N ALA A 59 11.05 5.24 -2.82
CA ALA A 59 12.37 5.37 -2.23
C ALA A 59 13.42 4.64 -3.06
N THR A 60 13.18 3.38 -3.45
CA THR A 60 14.06 2.58 -4.32
C THR A 60 14.40 3.34 -5.60
N VAL A 61 13.39 3.80 -6.33
CA VAL A 61 13.60 4.57 -7.58
C VAL A 61 14.39 5.87 -7.34
N ASN A 62 14.01 6.66 -6.33
CA ASN A 62 14.69 7.94 -6.08
C ASN A 62 16.10 7.77 -5.53
N CYS A 63 16.36 6.71 -4.75
CA CYS A 63 17.70 6.36 -4.29
C CYS A 63 18.61 6.02 -5.48
N SER A 64 18.15 5.22 -6.44
CA SER A 64 18.93 4.88 -7.64
C SER A 64 19.15 6.11 -8.54
N ILE A 65 18.19 7.04 -8.59
CA ILE A 65 18.37 8.34 -9.28
C ILE A 65 19.47 9.19 -8.61
N GLY A 66 19.51 9.22 -7.28
CA GLY A 66 20.47 9.94 -6.45
C GLY A 66 20.35 11.48 -6.46
N ASN A 67 20.11 12.08 -7.62
CA ASN A 67 19.95 13.53 -7.77
C ASN A 67 18.56 13.99 -7.31
N THR A 68 18.52 14.61 -6.14
CA THR A 68 17.29 15.10 -5.49
C THR A 68 16.46 16.07 -6.33
N LYS A 69 17.10 16.84 -7.23
CA LYS A 69 16.38 17.76 -8.15
C LYS A 69 15.61 17.02 -9.25
N LYS A 70 15.91 15.75 -9.46
CA LYS A 70 15.29 14.87 -10.47
C LYS A 70 14.41 13.78 -9.85
N HIS A 71 14.18 13.83 -8.54
CA HIS A 71 13.32 12.86 -7.89
C HIS A 71 11.90 12.90 -8.45
N LEU A 72 11.36 11.71 -8.68
CA LEU A 72 10.00 11.53 -9.11
C LEU A 72 9.06 11.61 -7.90
N LYS A 73 7.81 11.94 -8.17
CA LYS A 73 6.70 11.85 -7.23
C LYS A 73 5.97 10.52 -7.43
N ALA A 74 5.18 10.13 -6.43
CA ALA A 74 4.33 8.93 -6.55
C ALA A 74 3.33 9.01 -7.73
N SER A 75 2.91 10.22 -8.12
CA SER A 75 2.08 10.43 -9.32
C SER A 75 2.77 9.96 -10.60
N ASP A 76 4.08 10.17 -10.68
CA ASP A 76 4.87 9.92 -11.89
C ASP A 76 5.10 8.40 -12.01
N LEU A 77 5.46 7.74 -10.91
CA LEU A 77 5.50 6.27 -10.84
C LEU A 77 4.15 5.64 -11.17
N LYS A 78 3.04 6.20 -10.67
CA LYS A 78 1.70 5.72 -10.98
C LYS A 78 1.43 5.78 -12.49
N LYS A 79 1.76 6.90 -13.15
CA LYS A 79 1.63 7.05 -14.61
C LYS A 79 2.49 6.00 -15.32
N LEU A 80 3.75 5.85 -14.92
CA LEU A 80 4.67 4.87 -15.51
C LEU A 80 4.19 3.43 -15.39
N LEU A 81 3.66 3.03 -14.23
CA LEU A 81 3.15 1.67 -14.03
C LEU A 81 1.82 1.41 -14.76
N LEU A 82 1.02 2.45 -15.04
CA LEU A 82 -0.22 2.32 -15.81
C LEU A 82 0.05 2.22 -17.31
N GLU A 83 0.90 3.09 -17.84
CA GLU A 83 1.07 3.30 -19.28
C GLU A 83 2.32 2.61 -19.83
N GLN A 84 3.35 2.41 -18.99
CA GLN A 84 4.68 1.92 -19.37
C GLN A 84 5.30 2.66 -20.57
N LYS A 85 4.98 3.94 -20.70
CA LYS A 85 5.48 4.83 -21.76
C LYS A 85 6.24 5.98 -21.12
N PRO A 86 7.56 5.84 -20.90
CA PRO A 86 8.36 6.95 -20.42
C PRO A 86 8.46 8.02 -21.52
N GLU A 87 8.20 9.27 -21.15
CA GLU A 87 8.31 10.46 -22.01
C GLU A 87 9.68 11.15 -21.83
N THR A 88 10.34 10.91 -20.70
CA THR A 88 11.63 11.52 -20.37
C THR A 88 12.72 10.48 -20.10
N PRO A 89 14.02 10.86 -20.22
CA PRO A 89 15.12 9.96 -19.86
C PRO A 89 15.08 9.51 -18.41
N ILE A 90 14.62 10.37 -17.49
CA ILE A 90 14.53 10.05 -16.07
C ILE A 90 13.42 9.03 -15.79
N GLU A 91 12.30 9.13 -16.50
CA GLU A 91 11.22 8.15 -16.44
C GLU A 91 11.63 6.80 -17.04
N LYS A 92 12.39 6.82 -18.14
CA LYS A 92 12.94 5.59 -18.72
C LYS A 92 13.85 4.89 -17.72
N TYR A 93 14.77 5.64 -17.11
CA TYR A 93 15.65 5.12 -16.07
C TYR A 93 14.87 4.59 -14.87
N ALA A 94 13.85 5.31 -14.40
CA ALA A 94 13.00 4.85 -13.31
C ALA A 94 12.28 3.54 -13.64
N LEU A 95 11.79 3.38 -14.87
CA LEU A 95 11.14 2.13 -15.30
C LEU A 95 12.13 0.96 -15.35
N ASP A 96 13.38 1.21 -15.73
CA ASP A 96 14.43 0.18 -15.72
C ASP A 96 14.77 -0.21 -14.27
N VAL A 97 14.97 0.75 -13.37
CA VAL A 97 15.17 0.50 -11.92
C VAL A 97 14.03 -0.32 -11.32
N ILE A 98 12.78 -0.02 -11.65
CA ILE A 98 11.62 -0.80 -11.17
C ILE A 98 11.71 -2.27 -11.63
N LYS A 99 12.25 -2.54 -12.81
CA LYS A 99 12.34 -3.92 -13.33
C LYS A 99 13.53 -4.69 -12.75
N THR A 100 14.60 -4.01 -12.37
CA THR A 100 15.88 -4.64 -12.00
C THR A 100 16.19 -4.59 -10.51
N GLU A 101 15.64 -3.62 -9.77
CA GLU A 101 15.98 -3.39 -8.36
C GLU A 101 14.77 -3.45 -7.42
N ALA A 102 13.56 -3.18 -7.90
CA ALA A 102 12.38 -3.22 -7.04
C ALA A 102 11.88 -4.64 -6.82
N THR A 103 11.45 -4.91 -5.59
CA THR A 103 10.86 -6.20 -5.22
C THR A 103 9.42 -6.32 -5.69
N TYR A 104 8.94 -7.55 -5.83
CA TYR A 104 7.53 -7.83 -6.14
C TYR A 104 6.58 -7.18 -5.12
N GLU A 105 6.94 -7.22 -3.84
CA GLU A 105 6.15 -6.68 -2.72
C GLU A 105 6.05 -5.15 -2.76
N GLU A 106 7.14 -4.46 -3.10
CA GLU A 106 7.13 -3.01 -3.30
C GLU A 106 6.19 -2.60 -4.43
N ILE A 107 6.23 -3.31 -5.55
CA ILE A 107 5.38 -3.04 -6.71
C ILE A 107 3.92 -3.34 -6.38
N MET A 108 3.63 -4.48 -5.77
CA MET A 108 2.27 -4.90 -5.46
C MET A 108 1.62 -4.06 -4.35
N SER A 109 2.38 -3.67 -3.33
CA SER A 109 1.89 -2.76 -2.29
C SER A 109 1.56 -1.38 -2.87
N PHE A 110 2.44 -0.84 -3.74
CA PHE A 110 2.21 0.42 -4.45
C PHE A 110 0.99 0.33 -5.37
N ALA A 111 0.90 -0.73 -6.18
CA ALA A 111 -0.22 -0.95 -7.10
C ALA A 111 -1.56 -1.06 -6.36
N THR A 112 -1.60 -1.80 -5.25
CA THR A 112 -2.79 -1.96 -4.42
C THR A 112 -3.24 -0.63 -3.83
N TYR A 113 -2.30 0.16 -3.31
CA TYR A 113 -2.60 1.47 -2.73
C TYR A 113 -3.14 2.47 -3.78
N TYR A 114 -2.50 2.54 -4.95
CA TYR A 114 -2.86 3.47 -6.02
C TYR A 114 -3.89 2.94 -7.01
N ARG A 115 -4.44 1.74 -6.77
CA ARG A 115 -5.45 1.05 -7.60
C ARG A 115 -4.99 0.84 -9.04
N ILE A 116 -3.75 0.39 -9.21
CA ILE A 116 -3.19 0.05 -10.51
C ILE A 116 -3.61 -1.40 -10.86
N PRO A 117 -4.25 -1.64 -12.01
CA PRO A 117 -4.66 -2.98 -12.40
C PRO A 117 -3.45 -3.92 -12.58
N LYS A 118 -3.53 -5.15 -12.06
CA LYS A 118 -2.46 -6.16 -12.22
C LYS A 118 -2.11 -6.42 -13.69
N LYS A 119 -3.10 -6.32 -14.60
CA LYS A 119 -2.89 -6.44 -16.05
C LYS A 119 -1.91 -5.40 -16.60
N SER A 120 -1.88 -4.19 -16.04
CA SER A 120 -0.93 -3.15 -16.42
C SER A 120 0.50 -3.46 -15.96
N LEU A 121 0.69 -4.41 -15.04
CA LEU A 121 1.99 -4.74 -14.46
C LEU A 121 2.60 -6.00 -15.06
N SER A 122 1.86 -6.78 -15.85
CA SER A 122 2.28 -8.11 -16.32
C SER A 122 3.68 -8.13 -16.95
N LYS A 123 3.99 -7.14 -17.80
CA LYS A 123 5.33 -7.03 -18.41
C LYS A 123 6.44 -6.82 -17.39
N ILE A 124 6.19 -6.02 -16.36
CA ILE A 124 7.16 -5.71 -15.30
C ILE A 124 7.36 -6.94 -14.41
N LEU A 125 6.26 -7.55 -13.96
CA LEU A 125 6.29 -8.71 -13.06
C LEU A 125 6.98 -9.92 -13.74
N ASN A 126 6.69 -10.16 -15.03
CA ASN A 126 7.36 -11.22 -15.77
C ASN A 126 8.88 -11.00 -15.89
N SER A 127 9.34 -9.75 -16.04
CA SER A 127 10.78 -9.45 -16.06
C SER A 127 11.46 -9.77 -14.72
N ILE A 128 10.76 -9.54 -13.61
CA ILE A 128 11.27 -9.79 -12.26
C ILE A 128 11.31 -11.28 -11.95
N GLU A 129 10.29 -12.05 -12.36
CA GLU A 129 10.26 -13.52 -12.20
C GLU A 129 11.40 -14.20 -12.97
N VAL A 130 11.70 -13.71 -14.19
CA VAL A 130 12.81 -14.24 -14.99
C VAL A 130 14.16 -13.93 -14.33
N GLU A 131 14.37 -12.74 -13.78
CA GLU A 131 15.62 -12.42 -13.09
C GLU A 131 15.83 -13.26 -11.82
N HIS A 132 14.80 -13.49 -11.01
CA HIS A 132 14.92 -14.36 -9.82
C HIS A 132 15.19 -15.82 -10.19
N SER A 133 14.57 -16.32 -11.28
CA SER A 133 14.84 -17.67 -11.80
C SER A 133 16.28 -17.81 -12.30
N VAL A 134 16.85 -16.78 -12.94
CA VAL A 134 18.25 -16.77 -13.39
C VAL A 134 19.23 -16.66 -12.21
N ARG A 135 18.85 -15.99 -11.13
CA ARG A 135 19.66 -15.85 -9.90
C ARG A 135 19.57 -17.04 -8.94
N GLY A 136 18.71 -18.02 -9.22
CA GLY A 136 18.56 -19.23 -8.40
C GLY A 136 17.84 -19.00 -7.07
N GLU A 137 17.11 -17.89 -6.93
CA GLU A 137 16.28 -17.62 -5.76
C GLU A 137 14.90 -18.28 -5.98
N LEU A 138 14.61 -19.31 -5.18
CA LEU A 138 13.37 -20.07 -5.23
C LEU A 138 12.18 -19.14 -4.91
N VAL A 139 11.32 -18.90 -5.88
CA VAL A 139 10.01 -18.28 -5.66
C VAL A 139 9.11 -19.37 -5.08
N GLU A 140 8.87 -19.34 -3.76
CA GLU A 140 7.87 -20.22 -3.16
C GLU A 140 6.44 -19.87 -3.66
N PRO A 141 5.59 -20.89 -3.87
CA PRO A 141 4.29 -20.77 -4.55
C PRO A 141 3.22 -19.96 -3.80
#